data_AF-A0A350D0L5-F1
#
_entry.id   AF-A0A350D0L5-F1
#
_cell.length_a   1.000
_cell.length_b   1.000
_cell.length_c   1.000
_cell.angle_alpha   90.00
_cell.angle_beta   90.00
_cell.angle_gamma   90.00
#
_symmetry.space_group_name_H-M   'P 1'
#
loop_
_entity.id
_entity.type
_entity.pdbx_description
1 polymer ?
#
loop_
_entity_poly.entity_id
_entity_poly.type
_entity_poly.pdbx_seq_one_letter_code
_entity_poly.pdbx_strand_id
1 'polypeptide(L)'
;MRYAYKRLLEGMEINTLRKLIQSTFGLNSRYSHSAIVKAQALIKVRKEKGQSLKKAIFGGRDIFRKLQKRHINGKDYQRLKIQFQERRKGNLYSMGQANCKGNQNTRIEVKEDGTYLRINIGERQCVYALISAGERIEKIKEIAFSGKAYSVELKLRDGNVYAYFTTEEEYPEIEITKAYGVIGIDLNAYPN
;
A
#
# COMPACT_ATOMS: atom_id res chain seq x y z
N MET A 1 -5.02 -7.53 -5.11
CA MET A 1 -4.83 -8.01 -3.71
C MET A 1 -6.01 -8.86 -3.19
N ARG A 2 -7.26 -8.38 -3.12
CA ARG A 2 -8.40 -9.16 -2.61
C ARG A 2 -8.57 -10.54 -3.29
N TYR A 3 -8.42 -10.55 -4.62
CA TYR A 3 -8.48 -11.79 -5.39
C TYR A 3 -7.39 -12.77 -4.94
N ALA A 4 -6.13 -12.31 -4.88
CA ALA A 4 -5.01 -13.10 -4.37
C ALA A 4 -5.25 -13.62 -2.95
N TYR A 5 -5.73 -12.76 -2.04
CA TYR A 5 -6.06 -13.14 -0.67
C TYR A 5 -7.06 -14.29 -0.61
N LYS A 6 -8.16 -14.22 -1.39
CA LYS A 6 -9.16 -15.29 -1.43
C LYS A 6 -8.54 -16.61 -1.94
N ARG A 7 -7.79 -16.56 -3.04
CA ARG A 7 -7.17 -17.76 -3.64
C ARG A 7 -6.10 -18.40 -2.75
N LEU A 8 -5.34 -17.59 -2.02
CA LEU A 8 -4.38 -18.11 -1.03
C LEU A 8 -5.09 -18.86 0.11
N LEU A 9 -6.27 -18.41 0.55
CA LEU A 9 -7.07 -19.13 1.54
C LEU A 9 -7.70 -20.42 1.00
N GLU A 10 -7.88 -20.52 -0.32
CA GLU A 10 -8.31 -21.74 -1.02
C GLU A 10 -7.15 -22.74 -1.21
N GLY A 11 -5.93 -22.42 -0.77
CA GLY A 11 -4.77 -23.30 -0.89
C GLY A 11 -4.12 -23.29 -2.29
N MET A 12 -4.44 -22.30 -3.13
CA MET A 12 -3.88 -22.20 -4.48
C MET A 12 -2.37 -21.94 -4.45
N GLU A 13 -1.62 -22.69 -5.25
CA GLU A 13 -0.17 -22.55 -5.40
C GLU A 13 0.21 -21.17 -6.02
N ILE A 14 1.34 -20.61 -5.58
CA ILE A 14 1.74 -19.22 -5.85
C ILE A 14 1.97 -18.95 -7.34
N ASN A 15 2.65 -19.84 -8.06
CA ASN A 15 2.92 -19.66 -9.48
C ASN A 15 1.65 -19.74 -10.32
N THR A 16 0.77 -20.67 -9.98
CA THR A 16 -0.56 -20.83 -10.59
C THR A 16 -1.41 -19.60 -10.36
N LEU A 17 -1.46 -19.11 -9.11
CA LEU A 17 -2.15 -17.88 -8.75
C LEU A 17 -1.56 -16.67 -9.50
N ARG A 18 -0.24 -16.58 -9.63
CA ARG A 18 0.43 -15.50 -10.36
C ARG A 18 0.04 -15.50 -11.83
N LYS A 19 0.02 -16.64 -12.51
CA LYS A 19 -0.45 -16.75 -13.91
C LYS A 19 -1.92 -16.38 -14.04
N LEU A 20 -2.76 -16.83 -13.10
CA LEU A 20 -4.19 -16.53 -13.07
C LEU A 20 -4.48 -15.04 -12.87
N ILE A 21 -3.74 -14.35 -12.01
CA ILE A 21 -3.90 -12.90 -11.81
C ILE A 21 -3.50 -12.14 -13.09
N GLN A 22 -2.42 -12.56 -13.76
CA GLN A 22 -2.00 -11.94 -15.03
C GLN A 22 -3.10 -12.06 -16.08
N SER A 23 -3.66 -13.25 -16.29
CA SER A 23 -4.72 -13.46 -17.29
C SER A 23 -6.03 -12.78 -16.92
N THR A 24 -6.43 -12.81 -15.64
CA THR A 24 -7.72 -12.25 -15.20
C THR A 24 -7.75 -10.71 -15.24
N PHE A 25 -6.62 -10.05 -14.99
CA PHE A 25 -6.57 -8.59 -14.83
C PHE A 25 -5.68 -7.88 -15.87
N GLY A 26 -5.09 -8.60 -16.83
CA GLY A 26 -4.17 -8.02 -17.81
C GLY A 26 -2.90 -7.43 -17.19
N LEU A 27 -2.54 -7.85 -15.98
CA LEU A 27 -1.40 -7.30 -15.25
C LEU A 27 -0.12 -8.02 -15.64
N ASN A 28 1.01 -7.30 -15.62
CA ASN A 28 2.31 -7.95 -15.76
C ASN A 28 2.64 -8.84 -14.54
N SER A 29 3.63 -9.72 -14.71
CA SER A 29 4.07 -10.69 -13.68
C SER A 29 4.48 -10.02 -12.37
N ARG A 30 5.12 -8.84 -12.43
CA ARG A 30 5.59 -8.11 -11.24
C ARG A 30 4.44 -7.53 -10.41
N TYR A 31 3.42 -6.96 -11.05
CA TYR A 31 2.22 -6.50 -10.34
C TYR A 31 1.44 -7.67 -9.75
N SER A 32 1.34 -8.76 -10.50
CA SER A 32 0.68 -9.98 -10.03
C SER A 32 1.38 -10.56 -8.80
N HIS A 33 2.72 -10.63 -8.83
CA HIS A 33 3.52 -11.04 -7.68
C HIS A 33 3.37 -10.08 -6.49
N SER A 34 3.43 -8.76 -6.73
CA SER A 34 3.24 -7.73 -5.69
C SER A 34 1.87 -7.89 -4.99
N ALA A 35 0.82 -8.20 -5.76
CA ALA A 35 -0.51 -8.44 -5.21
C ALA A 35 -0.59 -9.68 -4.31
N ILE A 36 0.20 -10.73 -4.61
CA ILE A 36 0.31 -11.95 -3.79
C ILE A 36 1.08 -11.65 -2.51
N VAL A 37 2.26 -11.02 -2.60
CA VAL A 37 3.08 -10.65 -1.43
C VAL A 37 2.26 -9.81 -0.45
N LYS A 38 1.54 -8.81 -0.96
CA LYS A 38 0.68 -7.98 -0.11
C LYS A 38 -0.45 -8.76 0.56
N ALA A 39 -1.03 -9.74 -0.15
CA ALA A 39 -2.06 -10.59 0.42
C ALA A 39 -1.48 -11.52 1.51
N GLN A 40 -0.29 -12.09 1.30
CA GLN A 40 0.42 -12.90 2.30
C GLN A 40 0.76 -12.08 3.55
N ALA A 41 1.28 -10.85 3.38
CA ALA A 41 1.55 -9.94 4.49
C ALA A 41 0.29 -9.65 5.30
N LEU A 42 -0.85 -9.40 4.63
CA LEU A 42 -2.13 -9.21 5.31
C LEU A 42 -2.58 -10.46 6.07
N ILE A 43 -2.41 -11.66 5.49
CA ILE A 43 -2.73 -12.93 6.18
C ILE A 43 -1.86 -13.08 7.43
N LYS A 44 -0.56 -12.81 7.33
CA LYS A 44 0.40 -12.87 8.45
C LYS A 44 -0.05 -11.97 9.59
N VAL A 45 -0.27 -10.68 9.31
CA VAL A 45 -0.73 -9.69 10.32
C VAL A 45 -2.04 -10.12 10.98
N ARG A 46 -2.97 -10.72 10.22
CA ARG A 46 -4.24 -11.19 10.79
C ARG A 46 -4.07 -12.41 11.69
N LYS A 47 -3.18 -13.34 11.33
CA LYS A 47 -2.85 -14.49 12.18
C LYS A 47 -2.23 -14.04 13.49
N GLU A 48 -1.26 -13.13 13.44
CA GLU A 48 -0.59 -12.55 14.62
C GLU A 48 -1.57 -11.84 15.55
N LYS A 49 -2.57 -11.16 15.00
CA LYS A 49 -3.63 -10.48 15.76
C LYS A 49 -4.78 -11.40 16.22
N GLY A 50 -4.69 -12.71 16.01
CA GLY A 50 -5.78 -13.66 16.32
C GLY A 50 -7.08 -13.38 15.56
N GLN A 51 -7.02 -12.67 14.44
CA GLN A 51 -8.20 -12.27 13.68
C GLN A 51 -8.62 -13.35 12.68
N SER A 52 -9.93 -13.52 12.50
CA SER A 52 -10.46 -14.42 11.47
C SER A 52 -9.96 -14.03 10.07
N LEU A 53 -9.38 -15.01 9.37
CA LEU A 53 -8.95 -14.88 7.98
C LEU A 53 -10.12 -14.84 6.99
N LYS A 54 -11.18 -15.60 7.27
CA LYS A 54 -12.39 -15.69 6.42
C LYS A 54 -13.26 -14.43 6.51
N LYS A 55 -13.33 -13.78 7.68
CA LYS A 55 -14.16 -12.58 7.91
C LYS A 55 -13.45 -11.26 7.57
N ALA A 56 -12.54 -11.26 6.59
CA ALA A 56 -11.81 -10.06 6.17
C ALA A 56 -12.69 -9.13 5.32
N ILE A 57 -12.85 -7.88 5.77
CA ILE A 57 -13.61 -6.85 5.04
C ILE A 57 -12.62 -5.90 4.34
N PHE A 58 -12.61 -5.96 3.02
CA PHE A 58 -11.90 -5.01 2.16
C PHE A 58 -12.77 -3.78 1.92
N GLY A 59 -12.19 -2.56 1.95
CA GLY A 59 -12.94 -1.31 1.79
C GLY A 59 -13.20 -0.53 3.09
N GLY A 60 -12.79 -1.06 4.24
CA GLY A 60 -13.03 -0.45 5.55
C GLY A 60 -14.25 -1.04 6.24
N ARG A 61 -14.05 -1.57 7.46
CA ARG A 61 -15.10 -2.20 8.27
C ARG A 61 -16.19 -1.21 8.66
N ASP A 62 -15.81 0.02 8.99
CA ASP A 62 -16.75 1.03 9.49
C ASP A 62 -17.63 1.57 8.37
N ILE A 63 -17.07 1.80 7.19
CA ILE A 63 -17.83 2.18 5.99
C ILE A 63 -18.81 1.06 5.63
N PHE A 64 -18.36 -0.19 5.63
CA PHE A 64 -19.23 -1.33 5.37
C PHE A 64 -20.40 -1.40 6.37
N ARG A 65 -20.14 -1.21 7.67
CA ARG A 65 -21.17 -1.18 8.71
C ARG A 65 -22.16 -0.02 8.52
N LYS A 66 -21.66 1.18 8.19
CA LYS A 66 -22.51 2.35 7.89
C LYS A 66 -23.44 2.07 6.70
N LEU A 67 -22.92 1.44 5.64
CA LEU A 67 -23.71 1.04 4.47
C LEU A 67 -24.78 -0.02 4.82
N GLN A 68 -24.49 -0.95 5.73
CA GLN A 68 -25.46 -1.97 6.14
C GLN A 68 -26.64 -1.40 6.93
N LYS A 69 -26.42 -0.38 7.78
CA LYS A 69 -27.46 0.18 8.66
C LYS A 69 -28.53 1.00 7.92
N ARG A 70 -28.26 1.48 6.69
CA ARG A 70 -29.18 2.27 5.85
C ARG A 70 -29.82 3.50 6.53
N HIS A 71 -29.20 4.06 7.58
CA HIS A 71 -29.66 5.32 8.20
C HIS A 71 -29.21 6.56 7.41
N ILE A 72 -28.20 6.42 6.56
CA ILE A 72 -27.68 7.50 5.70
C ILE A 72 -28.42 7.41 4.37
N ASN A 73 -29.00 8.53 3.92
CA ASN A 73 -29.84 8.58 2.72
C ASN A 73 -29.31 9.59 1.68
N GLY A 74 -29.87 9.53 0.48
CA GLY A 74 -29.61 10.51 -0.58
C GLY A 74 -28.14 10.59 -1.00
N LYS A 75 -27.64 11.82 -1.15
CA LYS A 75 -26.28 12.12 -1.65
C LYS A 75 -25.19 11.53 -0.75
N ASP A 76 -25.39 11.53 0.56
CA ASP A 76 -24.37 11.04 1.51
C ASP A 76 -24.21 9.53 1.44
N TYR A 77 -25.31 8.80 1.18
CA TYR A 77 -25.26 7.37 0.93
C TYR A 77 -24.47 7.05 -0.34
N GLN A 78 -24.69 7.83 -1.41
CA GLN A 78 -23.97 7.68 -2.67
C GLN A 78 -22.46 7.95 -2.49
N ARG A 79 -22.09 9.02 -1.77
CA ARG A 79 -20.68 9.30 -1.43
C ARG A 79 -20.05 8.14 -0.65
N LEU A 80 -20.75 7.61 0.34
CA LEU A 80 -20.26 6.47 1.13
C LEU A 80 -20.07 5.21 0.27
N LYS A 81 -20.96 4.97 -0.70
CA LYS A 81 -20.86 3.87 -1.66
C LYS A 81 -19.64 4.04 -2.58
N ILE A 82 -19.40 5.26 -3.10
CA ILE A 82 -18.23 5.59 -3.90
C ILE A 82 -16.96 5.35 -3.08
N GLN A 83 -16.88 5.91 -1.88
CA GLN A 83 -15.74 5.76 -0.98
C GLN A 83 -15.44 4.27 -0.67
N PHE A 84 -16.48 3.46 -0.45
CA PHE A 84 -16.31 2.02 -0.25
C PHE A 84 -15.76 1.31 -1.48
N GLN A 85 -16.21 1.71 -2.68
CA GLN A 85 -15.73 1.15 -3.94
C GLN A 85 -14.29 1.55 -4.23
N GLU A 86 -13.93 2.82 -4.07
CA GLU A 86 -12.55 3.31 -4.22
C GLU A 86 -11.61 2.54 -3.30
N ARG A 87 -11.93 2.42 -2.01
CA ARG A 87 -11.09 1.65 -1.06
C ARG A 87 -11.02 0.15 -1.38
N ARG A 88 -11.97 -0.40 -2.14
CA ARG A 88 -11.98 -1.83 -2.53
C ARG A 88 -11.24 -2.11 -3.83
N LYS A 89 -11.29 -1.18 -4.79
CA LYS A 89 -10.84 -1.42 -6.17
C LYS A 89 -9.76 -0.45 -6.62
N GLY A 90 -9.73 0.77 -6.11
CA GLY A 90 -8.79 1.83 -6.49
C GLY A 90 -7.44 1.76 -5.77
N ASN A 91 -6.92 0.55 -5.52
CA ASN A 91 -5.60 0.39 -4.90
C ASN A 91 -4.66 -0.38 -5.83
N LEU A 92 -3.50 0.20 -6.12
CA LEU A 92 -2.38 -0.47 -6.79
C LEU A 92 -1.23 -0.65 -5.79
N TYR A 93 -0.58 -1.81 -5.82
CA TYR A 93 0.62 -2.03 -5.04
C TYR A 93 1.71 -2.63 -5.91
N SER A 94 2.89 -2.02 -5.84
CA SER A 94 4.08 -2.43 -6.57
C SER A 94 5.23 -2.56 -5.60
N MET A 95 5.82 -3.75 -5.51
CA MET A 95 6.98 -4.01 -4.67
C MET A 95 8.26 -3.82 -5.49
N GLY A 96 9.21 -3.05 -4.95
CA GLY A 96 10.57 -2.97 -5.48
C GLY A 96 11.36 -4.23 -5.16
N GLN A 97 12.38 -4.53 -5.96
CA GLN A 97 13.29 -5.64 -5.73
C GLN A 97 14.72 -5.10 -5.73
N ALA A 98 15.58 -5.59 -4.83
CA ALA A 98 16.94 -5.09 -4.65
C ALA A 98 17.72 -5.04 -5.99
N ASN A 99 17.56 -6.06 -6.82
CA ASN A 99 18.25 -6.19 -8.09
C ASN A 99 17.68 -5.28 -9.21
N CYS A 100 16.66 -4.46 -8.92
CA CYS A 100 15.95 -3.67 -9.92
C CYS A 100 16.10 -2.14 -9.75
N LYS A 101 17.11 -1.68 -8.98
CA LYS A 101 17.42 -0.26 -8.74
C LYS A 101 16.14 0.52 -8.36
N GLY A 102 15.54 0.19 -7.23
CA GLY A 102 14.23 0.72 -6.82
C GLY A 102 13.06 -0.15 -7.27
N ASN A 103 12.10 0.48 -7.96
CA ASN A 103 10.85 -0.16 -8.38
C ASN A 103 10.66 -0.03 -9.90
N GLN A 104 10.66 -1.15 -10.62
CA GLN A 104 10.62 -1.12 -12.09
C GLN A 104 9.24 -0.77 -12.65
N ASN A 105 8.19 -1.14 -11.93
CA ASN A 105 6.80 -0.92 -12.34
C ASN A 105 6.32 0.49 -12.00
N THR A 106 6.73 1.03 -10.85
CA THR A 106 6.34 2.35 -10.36
C THR A 106 7.60 3.11 -9.94
N ARG A 107 8.28 3.75 -10.89
CA ARG A 107 9.59 4.37 -10.71
C ARG A 107 9.47 5.87 -10.46
N ILE A 108 10.16 6.37 -9.46
CA ILE A 108 10.39 7.80 -9.26
C ILE A 108 11.46 8.24 -10.26
N GLU A 109 11.15 9.26 -11.05
CA GLU A 109 12.05 9.87 -12.02
C GLU A 109 12.15 11.37 -11.72
N VAL A 110 13.36 11.83 -11.40
CA VAL A 110 13.65 13.24 -11.13
C VAL A 110 14.15 13.87 -12.44
N LYS A 111 13.44 14.90 -12.91
CA LYS A 111 13.74 15.66 -14.13
C LYS A 111 13.92 17.14 -13.77
N GLU A 112 14.39 17.95 -14.71
CA GLU A 112 14.60 19.39 -14.52
C GLU A 112 13.30 20.13 -14.17
N ASP A 113 12.18 19.71 -14.76
CA ASP A 113 10.87 20.34 -14.63
C ASP A 113 10.03 19.78 -13.47
N GLY A 114 10.47 18.70 -12.82
CA GLY A 114 9.73 18.11 -11.71
C GLY A 114 10.12 16.68 -11.38
N THR A 115 9.48 16.15 -10.34
CA THR A 115 9.64 14.75 -9.92
C THR A 115 8.38 13.96 -10.26
N TYR A 116 8.54 12.89 -11.02
CA TYR A 116 7.44 12.13 -11.62
C TYR A 116 7.43 10.69 -11.11
N LEU A 117 6.22 10.13 -10.97
CA LEU A 117 6.02 8.69 -10.84
C LEU A 117 5.71 8.11 -12.21
N ARG A 118 6.67 7.37 -12.78
CA ARG A 118 6.44 6.55 -13.96
C ARG A 118 5.75 5.26 -13.57
N ILE A 119 4.56 5.02 -14.10
CA ILE A 119 3.75 3.82 -13.88
C ILE A 119 3.71 3.01 -15.17
N ASN A 120 4.27 1.80 -15.14
CA ASN A 120 4.15 0.84 -16.23
C ASN A 120 2.71 0.33 -16.29
N ILE A 121 2.09 0.38 -17.48
CA ILE A 121 0.70 -0.06 -17.70
C ILE A 121 0.60 -1.36 -18.51
N GLY A 122 1.74 -1.98 -18.86
CA GLY A 122 1.79 -3.14 -19.77
C GLY A 122 2.31 -2.76 -21.15
N GLU A 123 2.55 -3.75 -22.01
CA GLU A 123 2.84 -3.56 -23.45
C GLU A 123 3.94 -2.53 -23.78
N ARG A 124 4.96 -2.41 -22.89
CA ARG A 124 6.03 -1.40 -22.98
C ARG A 124 5.56 0.06 -22.89
N GLN A 125 4.32 0.30 -22.50
CA GLN A 125 3.74 1.62 -22.26
C GLN A 125 3.87 2.03 -20.79
N CYS A 126 4.07 3.33 -20.58
CA CYS A 126 4.14 3.95 -19.26
C CYS A 126 3.35 5.25 -19.25
N VAL A 127 2.72 5.54 -18.11
CA VAL A 127 2.14 6.85 -17.81
C VAL A 127 2.99 7.57 -16.76
N TYR A 128 2.97 8.89 -16.76
CA TYR A 128 3.73 9.72 -15.84
C TYR A 128 2.78 10.58 -15.03
N ALA A 129 2.94 10.57 -13.71
CA ALA A 129 2.19 11.43 -12.81
C ALA A 129 3.16 12.36 -12.07
N LEU A 130 2.90 13.66 -12.10
CA LEU A 130 3.66 14.63 -11.30
C LEU A 130 3.44 14.35 -9.81
N ILE A 131 4.53 14.22 -9.05
CA ILE A 131 4.47 14.00 -7.61
C ILE A 131 4.39 15.36 -6.92
N SER A 132 3.21 15.67 -6.35
CA SER A 132 3.02 16.85 -5.50
C SER A 132 3.10 16.43 -4.03
N ALA A 133 4.22 16.75 -3.37
CA ALA A 133 4.50 16.32 -2.00
C ALA A 133 4.95 17.45 -1.04
N GLY A 134 4.92 18.71 -1.49
CA GLY A 134 5.42 19.86 -0.71
C GLY A 134 6.86 19.64 -0.23
N GLU A 135 7.12 19.93 1.04
CA GLU A 135 8.43 19.75 1.70
C GLU A 135 8.97 18.31 1.63
N ARG A 136 8.10 17.30 1.47
CA ARG A 136 8.51 15.89 1.41
C ARG A 136 9.11 15.51 0.06
N ILE A 137 9.13 16.41 -0.92
CA ILE A 137 9.64 16.12 -2.26
C ILE A 137 11.13 15.74 -2.23
N GLU A 138 11.92 16.37 -1.36
CA GLU A 138 13.35 16.05 -1.23
C GLU A 138 13.57 14.62 -0.73
N LYS A 139 12.82 14.17 0.27
CA LYS A 139 12.84 12.76 0.71
C LYS A 139 12.46 11.79 -0.41
N ILE A 140 11.52 12.16 -1.27
CA ILE A 140 11.13 11.33 -2.42
C ILE A 140 12.27 11.25 -3.47
N LYS A 141 12.99 12.35 -3.69
CA LYS A 141 14.18 12.36 -4.54
C LYS A 141 15.30 11.51 -3.96
N GLU A 142 15.56 11.59 -2.64
CA GLU A 142 16.53 10.74 -1.95
C GLU A 142 16.22 9.25 -2.15
N ILE A 143 14.94 8.85 -2.06
CA ILE A 143 14.52 7.48 -2.35
C ILE A 143 14.91 7.09 -3.78
N ALA A 144 14.69 7.98 -4.77
CA ALA A 144 15.04 7.73 -6.16
C ALA A 144 16.56 7.56 -6.36
N PHE A 145 17.36 8.41 -5.72
CA PHE A 145 18.82 8.40 -5.84
C PHE A 145 19.49 7.27 -5.06
N SER A 146 18.88 6.81 -3.97
CA SER A 146 19.44 5.74 -3.13
C SER A 146 19.70 4.44 -3.89
N GLY A 147 18.98 4.19 -4.99
CA GLY A 147 19.00 2.92 -5.71
C GLY A 147 18.42 1.73 -4.93
N LYS A 148 18.10 1.89 -3.64
CA LYS A 148 17.52 0.87 -2.76
C LYS A 148 16.10 0.53 -3.23
N ALA A 149 15.68 -0.71 -3.00
CA ALA A 149 14.33 -1.14 -3.32
C ALA A 149 13.30 -0.39 -2.46
N TYR A 150 12.20 0.04 -3.09
CA TYR A 150 11.08 0.65 -2.38
C TYR A 150 9.76 0.14 -2.94
N SER A 151 8.76 0.09 -2.07
CA SER A 151 7.39 -0.24 -2.46
C SER A 151 6.58 1.02 -2.68
N VAL A 152 5.66 0.96 -3.64
CA VAL A 152 4.71 2.04 -3.91
C VAL A 152 3.30 1.48 -3.77
N GLU A 153 2.48 2.18 -3.00
CA GLU A 153 1.04 1.95 -2.94
C GLU A 153 0.29 3.17 -3.45
N LEU A 154 -0.50 3.01 -4.51
CA LEU A 154 -1.43 4.02 -4.97
C LEU A 154 -2.81 3.76 -4.39
N LYS A 155 -3.45 4.79 -3.84
CA LYS A 155 -4.83 4.73 -3.32
C LYS A 155 -5.67 5.83 -3.93
N LEU A 156 -6.79 5.46 -4.53
CA LEU A 156 -7.84 6.38 -4.93
C LEU A 156 -8.65 6.77 -3.69
N ARG A 157 -8.81 8.09 -3.48
CA ARG A 157 -9.65 8.66 -2.43
C ARG A 157 -10.27 9.95 -2.95
N ASP A 158 -11.60 9.97 -2.96
CA ASP A 158 -12.39 11.13 -3.36
C ASP A 158 -11.94 11.66 -4.74
N GLY A 159 -11.78 10.74 -5.71
CA GLY A 159 -11.30 11.04 -7.05
C GLY A 159 -9.80 11.33 -7.21
N ASN A 160 -9.06 11.47 -6.09
CA ASN A 160 -7.63 11.79 -6.10
C ASN A 160 -6.75 10.56 -5.87
N VAL A 161 -5.60 10.49 -6.54
CA VAL A 161 -4.64 9.39 -6.38
C VAL A 161 -3.53 9.79 -5.43
N TYR A 162 -3.41 9.04 -4.33
CA TYR A 162 -2.35 9.24 -3.34
C TYR A 162 -1.31 8.14 -3.46
N ALA A 163 -0.04 8.52 -3.61
CA ALA A 163 1.09 7.60 -3.61
C ALA A 163 1.73 7.51 -2.21
N TYR A 164 1.91 6.29 -1.73
CA TYR A 164 2.64 5.99 -0.50
C TYR A 164 3.91 5.24 -0.86
N PHE A 165 5.05 5.78 -0.45
CA PHE A 165 6.36 5.16 -0.63
C PHE A 165 6.77 4.47 0.67
N THR A 166 7.36 3.28 0.57
CA THR A 166 7.88 2.53 1.72
C THR A 166 9.28 2.08 1.39
N THR A 167 10.23 2.52 2.21
CA THR A 167 11.65 2.19 2.14
C THR A 167 12.08 1.49 3.40
N GLU A 168 13.18 0.75 3.31
CA GLU A 168 13.86 0.21 4.49
C GLU A 168 14.77 1.30 5.05
N GLU A 169 14.65 1.56 6.35
CA GLU A 169 15.48 2.50 7.08
C GLU A 169 16.34 1.71 8.06
N GLU A 170 17.64 2.03 8.11
CA GLU A 170 18.56 1.48 9.09
C GLU A 170 18.36 2.27 10.38
N TYR A 171 17.97 1.57 11.45
CA TYR A 171 17.85 2.18 12.76
C TYR A 171 19.25 2.34 13.37
N PRO A 172 19.54 3.49 14.02
CA PRO A 172 20.79 3.64 14.74
C PRO A 172 20.88 2.59 15.85
N GLU A 173 22.10 2.19 16.20
CA GLU A 173 22.33 1.34 17.37
C GLU A 173 21.82 2.06 18.63
N ILE A 174 20.96 1.38 19.37
CA ILE A 174 20.34 1.95 20.57
C ILE A 174 21.32 1.74 21.73
N GLU A 175 21.91 2.83 22.21
CA GLU A 175 22.70 2.83 23.45
C GLU A 175 21.85 3.36 24.61
N ILE A 176 21.58 2.52 25.61
CA ILE A 176 20.84 2.92 26.81
C ILE A 176 21.84 3.34 27.88
N THR A 177 22.02 4.65 28.07
CA THR A 177 22.91 5.20 29.10
C THR A 177 22.14 6.05 30.12
N LYS A 178 22.61 6.09 31.37
CA LYS A 178 22.11 7.01 32.41
C LYS A 178 22.93 8.30 32.50
N ALA A 179 23.93 8.48 31.62
CA ALA A 179 24.88 9.58 31.66
C ALA A 179 24.21 10.95 31.39
N TYR A 180 23.09 10.95 30.66
CA TYR A 180 22.36 12.15 30.26
C TYR A 180 20.98 12.28 30.93
N GLY A 181 20.75 11.57 32.04
CA GLY A 181 19.51 11.60 32.81
C GLY A 181 18.62 10.37 32.64
N VAL A 182 17.38 10.48 33.13
CA VAL A 182 16.38 9.40 33.11
C VAL A 182 15.12 9.90 32.40
N ILE A 183 14.63 9.14 31.41
CA ILE A 183 13.35 9.41 30.76
C ILE A 183 12.26 8.69 31.57
N GLY A 184 11.43 9.47 32.27
CA GLY A 184 10.21 8.95 32.88
C GLY A 184 9.09 8.89 31.85
N ILE A 185 8.67 7.70 31.45
CA ILE A 185 7.47 7.50 30.61
C ILE A 185 6.33 7.09 31.53
N ASP A 186 5.44 8.03 31.83
CA ASP A 186 4.19 7.71 32.53
C ASP A 186 3.12 7.27 31.51
N LEU A 187 2.70 6.01 31.60
CA LEU A 187 1.65 5.44 30.75
C LEU A 187 0.24 5.68 31.34
N ASN A 188 0.14 6.22 32.56
CA ASN A 188 -1.10 6.44 33.31
C ASN A 188 -1.55 7.92 33.27
N ALA A 189 -1.44 8.58 32.12
CA ALA A 189 -1.82 9.99 31.95
C ALA A 189 -3.33 10.30 32.08
N TYR A 190 -4.14 9.35 32.57
CA TYR A 190 -5.55 9.56 32.86
C TYR A 190 -5.80 9.44 34.38
N PRO A 191 -5.94 10.56 35.11
CA PRO A 191 -6.56 10.53 36.42
C PRO A 191 -8.06 10.24 36.23
N ASN A 192 -8.63 9.36 37.06
CA ASN A 192 -10.06 9.07 37.09
C ASN A 192 -10.91 10.33 37.32
#